data_AF-A0A7C6GAT9-F1
#
_entry.id   AF-A0A7C6GAT9-F1
#
_cell.length_a   1.000
_cell.length_b   1.000
_cell.length_c   1.000
_cell.angle_alpha   90.00
_cell.angle_beta   90.00
_cell.angle_gamma   90.00
#
_symmetry.space_group_name_H-M   'P 1'
#
loop_
_entity.id
_entity.type
_entity.pdbx_description
1 polymer ?
#
loop_
_entity_poly.entity_id
_entity_poly.type
_entity_poly.pdbx_seq_one_letter_code
_entity_poly.pdbx_strand_id
1 'polypeptide(L)'
;MNVNRQFYYLLIFGALLLWSCANNDNPGEEGGLTPDETTTLLILNEGSMGMNNATLARYNLQEDLITKEYFLDVNKRGLGDVANDMLLYGSKIYIAVNKSGTLEVVEATTG
;
A
#
# COMPACT_ATOMS: atom_id res chain seq x y z
N MET A 1 -25.50 -49.04 19.49
CA MET A 1 -24.33 -48.29 18.98
C MET A 1 -23.30 -48.22 20.10
N ASN A 2 -22.07 -48.66 19.85
CA ASN A 2 -21.03 -48.69 20.88
C ASN A 2 -20.56 -47.25 21.15
N VAL A 3 -20.94 -46.67 22.29
CA VAL A 3 -20.71 -45.24 22.63
C VAL A 3 -19.22 -44.88 22.51
N ASN A 4 -18.35 -45.82 22.85
CA ASN A 4 -16.90 -45.69 22.71
C ASN A 4 -16.47 -45.50 21.25
N ARG A 5 -17.13 -46.16 20.27
CA ARG A 5 -16.82 -46.03 18.84
C ARG A 5 -17.28 -44.67 18.30
N GLN A 6 -18.39 -44.13 18.80
CA GLN A 6 -18.87 -42.80 18.42
C GLN A 6 -17.96 -41.69 18.96
N PHE A 7 -17.42 -41.89 20.16
CA PHE A 7 -16.45 -40.97 20.76
C PHE A 7 -15.16 -40.86 19.94
N TYR A 8 -14.67 -41.98 19.39
CA TYR A 8 -13.53 -41.98 18.47
C TYR A 8 -13.79 -41.21 17.16
N TYR A 9 -14.99 -41.32 16.58
CA TYR A 9 -15.33 -40.55 15.37
C TYR A 9 -15.44 -39.05 15.64
N LEU A 10 -15.95 -38.65 16.82
CA LEU A 10 -15.98 -37.25 17.26
C LEU A 10 -14.57 -36.68 17.47
N LEU A 11 -13.65 -37.46 18.04
CA LEU A 11 -12.25 -37.06 18.21
C LEU A 11 -11.52 -36.89 16.87
N ILE A 12 -11.74 -37.80 15.91
CA ILE A 12 -11.16 -37.71 14.56
C ILE A 12 -11.72 -36.49 13.80
N PHE A 13 -13.03 -36.23 13.90
CA PHE A 13 -13.64 -35.06 13.28
C PHE A 13 -13.16 -33.73 13.91
N GLY A 14 -12.97 -33.70 15.23
CA GLY A 14 -12.39 -32.54 15.92
C GLY A 14 -10.94 -32.25 15.52
N ALA A 15 -10.13 -33.29 15.29
CA ALA A 15 -8.75 -33.13 14.85
C ALA A 15 -8.62 -32.54 13.43
N LEU A 16 -9.60 -32.80 12.55
CA LEU A 16 -9.64 -32.22 11.20
C LEU A 16 -9.94 -30.71 11.19
N LEU A 17 -10.53 -30.17 12.26
CA LEU A 17 -10.82 -28.74 12.40
C LEU A 17 -9.61 -27.93 12.90
N LEU A 18 -8.51 -28.58 13.27
CA LEU A 18 -7.29 -27.92 13.77
C LEU A 18 -6.24 -27.67 12.68
N TRP A 19 -6.55 -27.96 11.41
CA TRP A 19 -5.65 -27.70 10.30
C TRP A 19 -5.96 -26.35 9.64
N SER A 20 -5.50 -25.27 10.28
CA SER A 20 -5.45 -23.93 9.68
C SER A 20 -4.01 -23.63 9.29
N CYS A 21 -3.61 -24.01 8.08
CA CYS A 21 -2.35 -23.53 7.49
C CYS A 21 -2.65 -22.25 6.71
N ALA A 22 -2.33 -21.09 7.29
CA ALA A 22 -2.01 -19.91 6.50
C ALA A 22 -0.49 -19.93 6.31
N ASN A 23 -0.01 -20.49 5.19
CA ASN A 23 1.41 -20.37 4.80
C ASN A 23 1.68 -18.97 4.24
N ASN A 24 1.39 -17.94 5.04
CA ASN A 24 1.66 -16.57 4.68
C ASN A 24 2.43 -15.93 5.83
N ASP A 25 3.72 -16.24 5.88
CA ASP A 25 4.68 -15.60 6.78
C ASP A 25 5.09 -14.21 6.29
N ASN A 26 4.64 -13.79 5.09
CA ASN A 26 4.96 -12.49 4.53
C ASN A 26 3.85 -11.93 3.62
N PRO A 27 2.81 -11.30 4.20
CA PRO A 27 1.65 -10.83 3.42
C PRO A 27 1.97 -9.67 2.47
N GLY A 28 3.21 -9.17 2.47
CA GLY A 28 3.71 -8.15 1.54
C GLY A 28 4.45 -8.71 0.31
N GLU A 29 4.68 -10.02 0.22
CA GLU A 29 5.39 -10.63 -0.94
C GLU A 29 4.46 -11.06 -2.08
N GLU A 30 3.14 -11.11 -1.85
CA GLU A 30 2.16 -11.34 -2.92
C GLU A 30 1.98 -10.05 -3.74
N GLY A 31 2.94 -9.78 -4.61
CA GLY A 31 2.93 -8.64 -5.54
C GLY A 31 4.25 -7.88 -5.65
N GLY A 32 5.36 -8.46 -5.19
CA GLY A 32 6.69 -7.84 -5.20
C GLY A 32 7.21 -7.54 -6.61
N LEU A 33 6.77 -6.43 -7.19
CA LEU A 33 7.57 -5.67 -8.14
C LEU A 33 8.62 -4.93 -7.32
N THR A 34 9.64 -5.64 -6.81
CA THR A 34 10.90 -4.97 -6.52
C THR A 34 11.48 -4.62 -7.88
N PRO A 35 11.53 -3.33 -8.29
CA PRO A 35 12.13 -2.98 -9.57
C PRO A 35 13.57 -3.47 -9.55
N ASP A 36 14.02 -4.17 -10.61
CA ASP A 36 15.41 -4.62 -10.75
C ASP A 36 16.40 -3.45 -10.52
N GLU A 37 15.97 -2.22 -10.80
CA GLU A 37 16.66 -0.98 -10.46
C GLU A 37 15.63 0.07 -9.99
N THR A 38 15.64 0.42 -8.70
CA THR A 38 14.82 1.53 -8.20
C THR A 38 15.55 2.85 -8.44
N THR A 39 15.11 3.61 -9.44
CA THR A 39 15.74 4.87 -9.84
C THR A 39 15.15 6.10 -9.17
N THR A 40 13.95 5.97 -8.62
CA THR A 40 13.18 7.10 -8.10
C THR A 40 12.58 6.74 -6.75
N LEU A 41 12.66 7.68 -5.80
CA LEU A 41 11.89 7.65 -4.56
C LEU A 41 10.78 8.70 -4.64
N LEU A 42 9.59 8.32 -4.21
CA LEU A 42 8.48 9.23 -4.00
C LEU A 42 8.31 9.46 -2.51
N ILE A 43 8.15 10.72 -2.11
CA ILE A 43 8.06 11.14 -0.72
C ILE A 43 6.74 11.88 -0.56
N LEU A 44 5.82 11.27 0.18
CA LEU A 44 4.55 11.89 0.51
C LEU A 44 4.72 12.84 1.70
N ASN A 45 4.19 14.05 1.57
CA ASN A 45 4.10 15.01 2.66
C ASN A 45 2.63 15.35 2.92
N GLU A 46 2.17 15.04 4.13
CA GLU A 46 0.81 15.30 4.59
C GLU A 46 0.42 16.79 4.53
N GLY A 47 1.41 17.68 4.70
CA GLY A 47 1.17 19.10 4.91
C GLY A 47 0.66 19.38 6.33
N SER A 48 0.02 20.53 6.51
CA SER A 48 -0.60 20.93 7.77
C SER A 48 -2.11 20.90 7.63
N MET A 49 -2.78 20.31 8.62
CA MET A 49 -4.23 20.18 8.64
C MET A 49 -4.95 21.53 8.41
N GLY A 50 -5.73 21.62 7.33
CA GLY A 50 -6.51 22.81 6.97
C GLY A 50 -5.81 23.80 6.07
N MET A 51 -4.54 23.56 5.72
CA MET A 51 -3.75 24.49 4.91
C MET A 51 -3.77 24.14 3.42
N ASN A 52 -4.28 22.97 3.04
CA ASN A 52 -4.37 22.52 1.65
C ASN A 52 -2.98 22.57 0.95
N ASN A 53 -1.96 22.10 1.65
CA ASN A 53 -0.55 22.17 1.25
C ASN A 53 0.16 20.81 1.32
N ALA A 54 -0.58 19.71 1.14
CA ALA A 54 0.03 18.41 0.93
C ALA A 54 0.81 18.39 -0.39
N THR A 55 1.92 17.66 -0.43
CA THR A 55 2.78 17.56 -1.62
C THR A 55 3.26 16.13 -1.81
N LEU A 56 3.46 15.73 -3.07
CA LEU A 56 4.25 14.54 -3.41
C LEU A 56 5.55 15.03 -4.03
N ALA A 57 6.68 14.68 -3.43
CA ALA A 57 8.00 14.97 -3.95
C ALA A 57 8.59 13.76 -4.68
N ARG A 58 9.42 14.03 -5.69
CA ARG A 58 10.17 13.01 -6.43
C ARG A 58 11.67 13.22 -6.25
N TYR A 59 12.37 12.20 -5.80
CA TYR A 59 13.82 12.18 -5.69
C TYR A 59 14.41 11.20 -6.71
N ASN A 60 15.27 11.73 -7.58
CA ASN A 60 15.99 10.96 -8.59
C ASN A 60 17.32 10.46 -7.98
N LEU A 61 17.46 9.15 -7.82
CA LEU A 61 18.63 8.53 -7.18
C LEU A 61 19.89 8.59 -8.04
N GLN A 62 19.76 8.74 -9.36
CA GLN A 62 20.90 8.84 -10.28
C GLN A 62 21.46 10.26 -10.32
N GLU A 63 20.58 11.25 -10.25
CA GLU A 63 20.94 12.67 -10.40
C GLU A 63 21.15 13.39 -9.06
N ASP A 64 20.83 12.73 -7.93
CA ASP A 64 20.81 13.34 -6.60
C ASP A 64 19.96 14.63 -6.54
N LEU A 65 18.80 14.59 -7.20
CA LEU A 65 17.92 15.75 -7.38
C LEU A 65 16.53 15.51 -6.80
N ILE A 66 16.05 16.44 -5.97
CA ILE A 66 14.70 16.44 -5.43
C ILE A 66 13.81 17.49 -6.11
N THR A 67 12.65 17.05 -6.60
CA THR A 67 11.54 17.90 -7.05
C THR A 67 10.46 17.88 -5.98
N LYS A 68 10.40 18.92 -5.16
CA LYS A 68 9.50 18.97 -3.97
C LYS A 68 8.01 19.02 -4.35
N GLU A 69 7.69 19.72 -5.42
CA GLU A 69 6.31 19.99 -5.87
C GLU A 69 5.92 19.09 -7.05
N TYR A 70 6.42 17.85 -7.10
CA TYR A 70 6.29 16.97 -8.27
C TYR A 70 4.84 16.77 -8.73
N PHE A 71 3.91 16.52 -7.81
CA PHE A 71 2.48 16.39 -8.18
C PHE A 71 1.92 17.67 -8.81
N LEU A 72 2.27 18.84 -8.25
CA LEU A 72 1.84 20.12 -8.79
C LEU A 72 2.43 20.36 -10.18
N ASP A 73 3.71 20.03 -10.36
CA ASP A 73 4.42 20.20 -11.62
C ASP A 73 3.83 19.31 -12.73
N VAL A 74 3.43 18.08 -12.42
CA VAL A 74 2.83 17.15 -13.39
C VAL A 74 1.36 17.47 -13.64
N ASN A 75 0.56 17.55 -12.58
CA ASN A 75 -0.90 17.58 -12.65
C ASN A 75 -1.49 19.00 -12.67
N LYS A 76 -0.64 20.04 -12.54
CA LYS A 76 -1.00 21.46 -12.59
C LYS A 76 -2.07 21.87 -11.57
N ARG A 77 -2.13 21.15 -10.44
CA ARG A 77 -2.97 21.44 -9.28
C ARG A 77 -2.33 20.93 -8.00
N GLY A 78 -2.73 21.47 -6.86
CA GLY A 78 -2.32 20.96 -5.55
C GLY A 78 -2.85 19.55 -5.28
N LEU A 79 -2.12 18.80 -4.46
CA LEU A 79 -2.50 17.44 -4.05
C LEU A 79 -3.69 17.45 -3.09
N GLY A 80 -3.75 18.43 -2.20
CA GLY A 80 -4.88 18.62 -1.28
C GLY A 80 -4.45 18.90 0.14
N ASP A 81 -5.26 18.43 1.09
CA ASP A 81 -5.09 18.64 2.53
C ASP A 81 -4.99 17.28 3.23
N VAL A 82 -3.90 17.06 3.97
CA VAL A 82 -3.64 15.84 4.74
C VAL A 82 -3.55 14.59 3.84
N ALA A 83 -2.52 14.52 3.00
CA ALA A 83 -2.21 13.29 2.26
C ALA A 83 -1.57 12.25 3.20
N ASN A 84 -2.39 11.33 3.69
CA ASN A 84 -2.10 10.53 4.88
C ASN A 84 -1.25 9.29 4.56
N ASP A 85 -1.57 8.60 3.47
CA ASP A 85 -0.91 7.35 3.09
C ASP A 85 -0.88 7.18 1.57
N MET A 86 0.08 6.40 1.08
CA MET A 86 0.15 5.99 -0.32
C MET A 86 0.65 4.56 -0.49
N LEU A 87 0.17 3.90 -1.54
CA LEU A 87 0.65 2.59 -1.95
C LEU A 87 0.83 2.50 -3.46
N LEU A 88 1.79 1.70 -3.87
CA LEU A 88 1.98 1.28 -5.26
C LEU A 88 1.25 -0.05 -5.48
N TYR A 89 0.36 -0.10 -6.47
CA TYR A 89 -0.28 -1.34 -6.91
C TYR A 89 -0.39 -1.38 -8.43
N GLY A 90 0.21 -2.41 -9.04
CA GLY A 90 0.35 -2.49 -10.48
C GLY A 90 1.18 -1.32 -11.03
N SER A 91 0.67 -0.61 -12.05
CA SER A 91 1.32 0.58 -12.60
C SER A 91 0.94 1.89 -11.91
N LYS A 92 0.13 1.83 -10.84
CA LYS A 92 -0.52 3.01 -10.26
C LYS A 92 -0.16 3.23 -8.81
N ILE A 93 -0.10 4.49 -8.43
CA ILE A 93 0.02 4.93 -7.05
C ILE A 93 -1.33 5.45 -6.60
N TYR A 94 -1.74 5.00 -5.43
CA TYR A 94 -2.98 5.39 -4.77
C TYR A 94 -2.62 6.21 -3.55
N ILE A 95 -3.13 7.44 -3.46
CA ILE A 95 -2.82 8.37 -2.38
C ILE A 95 -4.12 8.76 -1.69
N ALA A 96 -4.25 8.44 -0.41
CA ALA A 96 -5.39 8.82 0.40
C ALA A 96 -5.23 10.26 0.92
N VAL A 97 -6.04 11.19 0.44
CA VAL A 97 -6.01 12.60 0.83
C VAL A 97 -7.15 12.88 1.81
N ASN A 98 -6.88 12.66 3.09
CA ASN A 98 -7.87 12.50 4.15
C ASN A 98 -8.80 13.71 4.26
N LYS A 99 -8.26 14.92 4.38
CA LYS A 99 -9.07 16.11 4.63
C LYS A 99 -9.65 16.70 3.35
N SER A 100 -9.14 16.30 2.18
CA SER A 100 -9.78 16.54 0.89
C SER A 100 -10.90 15.53 0.56
N GLY A 101 -10.96 14.39 1.26
CA GLY A 101 -11.96 13.35 1.00
C GLY A 101 -11.79 12.67 -0.36
N THR A 102 -10.56 12.63 -0.90
CA THR A 102 -10.25 12.07 -2.21
C THR A 102 -9.26 10.91 -2.14
N LEU A 103 -9.33 10.03 -3.15
CA LEU A 103 -8.30 9.04 -3.46
C LEU A 103 -7.68 9.44 -4.79
N GLU A 104 -6.45 9.92 -4.75
CA GLU A 104 -5.72 10.28 -5.97
C GLU A 104 -5.09 9.02 -6.56
N VAL A 105 -5.29 8.82 -7.86
CA VAL A 105 -4.78 7.65 -8.58
C VAL A 105 -3.93 8.14 -9.74
N VAL A 106 -2.64 7.90 -9.67
CA VAL A 106 -1.65 8.41 -10.64
C VAL A 106 -0.82 7.27 -11.22
N GLU A 107 -0.25 7.46 -12.41
CA GLU A 107 0.69 6.49 -12.96
C GLU A 107 2.02 6.57 -12.21
N ALA A 108 2.58 5.43 -11.82
CA ALA A 108 3.83 5.36 -11.06
C ALA A 108 5.02 5.92 -11.85
N THR A 109 4.94 5.88 -13.20
CA THR A 109 6.02 6.34 -14.09
C THR A 109 5.97 7.83 -14.39
N THR A 110 4.78 8.44 -14.41
CA THR A 110 4.61 9.85 -14.83
C THR A 110 4.02 10.76 -13.77
N GLY A 111 3.53 10.20 -12.66
CA GLY A 111 2.79 10.96 -11.64
C GLY A 111 1.46 11.49 -12.11
#